data_AF-A0A0S8AEN0-F1
#
_entry.id   AF-A0A0S8AEN0-F1
#
_cell.length_a   1.000
_cell.length_b   1.000
_cell.length_c   1.000
_cell.angle_alpha   90.00
_cell.angle_beta   90.00
_cell.angle_gamma   90.00
#
_symmetry.space_group_name_H-M   'P 1'
#
loop_
_entity.id
_entity.type
_entity.pdbx_description
1 polymer ?
#
loop_
_entity_poly.entity_id
_entity_poly.type
_entity_poly.pdbx_seq_one_letter_code
_entity_poly.pdbx_strand_id
1 'polypeptide(L)'
;MHIRHLYRKVNHAMEFCFNIEAEGPLTDEEISRLQLLLADGFIKETVSTRSYFEAAEKEVVELGPRLNFATAWSSNMVSICHATGLKKIRRMERSRRYLVTDTVDRKEFIAGNHDRMTECLYPEPLATFETGIAPEGAYEVPLMEKGAAALQEIPGISMDEWDRNFYYDYFVNKHKRNPTIVEIMDLNNANSEHSRHGFFRGRHVIDGREEPETLMEIVRSTLEANATNSIIAFKDNSSGIRGRDIFTVLPDNPGSPSPFSKRKLPYHVIFTAETHNFPT
;
A
#
# COMPACT_ATOMS: atom_id res chain seq x y z
N MET A 1 -14.55 13.42 -16.24
CA MET A 1 -13.71 14.06 -15.19
C MET A 1 -12.86 15.12 -15.85
N HIS A 2 -12.35 16.11 -15.10
CA HIS A 2 -11.50 17.17 -15.66
C HIS A 2 -10.12 17.12 -15.01
N ILE A 3 -9.07 17.08 -15.83
CA ILE A 3 -7.70 17.29 -15.37
C ILE A 3 -7.34 18.77 -15.46
N ARG A 4 -6.71 19.28 -14.41
CA ARG A 4 -6.09 20.60 -14.33
C ARG A 4 -4.64 20.45 -13.92
N HIS A 5 -3.77 21.27 -14.50
CA HIS A 5 -2.37 21.33 -14.12
C HIS A 5 -2.07 22.65 -13.42
N LEU A 6 -1.35 22.57 -12.31
CA LEU A 6 -0.71 23.71 -11.66
C LEU A 6 0.79 23.45 -11.61
N TYR A 7 1.60 24.50 -11.65
CA TYR A 7 3.05 24.39 -11.79
C TYR A 7 3.75 25.18 -10.71
N ARG A 8 4.84 24.64 -10.18
CA ARG A 8 5.70 25.36 -9.24
C ARG A 8 7.15 25.21 -9.67
N LYS A 9 7.78 26.33 -10.01
CA LYS A 9 9.18 26.37 -10.40
C LYS A 9 10.06 25.97 -9.22
N VAL A 10 11.00 25.06 -9.45
CA VAL A 10 11.98 24.65 -8.42
C VAL A 10 13.32 25.31 -8.71
N ASN A 11 13.77 25.26 -9.96
CA ASN A 11 14.96 25.97 -10.43
C ASN A 11 14.83 26.30 -11.93
N HIS A 12 15.92 26.63 -12.60
CA HIS A 12 15.91 27.02 -14.01
C HIS A 12 15.65 25.85 -14.98
N ALA A 13 15.90 24.61 -14.55
CA ALA A 13 15.78 23.40 -15.38
C ALA A 13 14.74 22.40 -14.85
N MET A 14 14.03 22.72 -13.76
CA MET A 14 13.05 21.84 -13.17
C MET A 14 11.86 22.59 -12.54
N GLU A 15 10.66 22.07 -12.77
CA GLU A 15 9.41 22.48 -12.12
C GLU A 15 8.64 21.24 -11.65
N PHE A 16 7.80 21.43 -10.63
CA PHE A 16 6.75 20.46 -10.33
C PHE A 16 5.53 20.74 -11.20
N CYS A 17 4.87 19.68 -11.67
CA CYS A 17 3.50 19.72 -12.17
C CYS A 17 2.61 18.97 -11.18
N PHE A 18 1.53 19.64 -10.78
CA PHE A 18 0.47 19.07 -9.97
C PHE A 18 -0.67 18.71 -10.92
N ASN A 19 -0.85 17.42 -11.17
CA ASN A 19 -1.92 16.87 -11.99
C ASN A 19 -3.14 16.67 -11.08
N ILE A 20 -4.23 17.39 -11.35
CA ILE A 20 -5.38 17.50 -10.45
C ILE A 20 -6.63 17.02 -11.16
N GLU A 21 -7.23 15.94 -10.67
CA GLU A 21 -8.51 15.44 -11.16
C GLU A 21 -9.65 15.94 -10.29
N ALA A 22 -10.63 16.55 -10.96
CA ALA A 22 -11.82 17.08 -10.33
C ALA A 22 -13.12 16.56 -10.98
N GLU A 23 -14.14 16.41 -10.13
CA GLU A 23 -15.52 16.14 -10.53
C GLU A 23 -16.20 17.43 -11.03
N GLY A 24 -15.79 17.86 -12.22
CA GLY A 24 -16.28 19.09 -12.87
C GLY A 24 -15.23 20.20 -12.89
N PRO A 25 -15.56 21.34 -13.53
CA PRO A 25 -14.68 22.50 -13.58
C PRO A 25 -14.49 23.11 -12.18
N LEU A 26 -13.26 23.60 -11.94
CA LEU A 26 -12.89 24.33 -10.74
C LEU A 26 -13.14 25.84 -10.93
N THR A 27 -13.70 26.49 -9.91
CA THR A 27 -13.86 27.95 -9.89
C THR A 27 -12.53 28.64 -9.61
N ASP A 28 -12.45 29.95 -9.88
CA ASP A 28 -11.24 30.74 -9.58
C ASP A 28 -10.91 30.75 -8.08
N GLU A 29 -11.93 30.69 -7.21
CA GLU A 29 -11.75 30.56 -5.77
C GLU A 29 -11.15 29.21 -5.39
N GLU A 30 -11.66 28.12 -5.99
CA GLU A 30 -11.12 26.76 -5.79
C GLU A 30 -9.66 26.67 -6.28
N ILE A 31 -9.35 27.25 -7.44
CA ILE A 31 -7.99 27.35 -7.97
C ILE A 31 -7.09 28.17 -7.03
N SER A 32 -7.58 29.31 -6.52
CA SER A 32 -6.82 30.13 -5.59
C SER A 32 -6.47 29.40 -4.30
N ARG A 33 -7.41 28.58 -3.77
CA ARG A 33 -7.14 27.73 -2.60
C ARG A 33 -6.12 26.65 -2.91
N LEU A 34 -6.23 25.99 -4.07
CA LEU A 34 -5.24 25.01 -4.52
C LEU A 34 -3.83 25.61 -4.63
N GLN A 35 -3.71 26.82 -5.19
CA GLN A 35 -2.43 27.52 -5.26
C GLN A 35 -1.84 27.76 -3.86
N LEU A 36 -2.66 28.18 -2.88
CA LEU A 36 -2.19 28.37 -1.50
C LEU A 36 -1.77 27.06 -0.82
N LEU A 37 -2.49 25.96 -1.07
CA LEU A 37 -2.14 24.64 -0.54
C LEU A 37 -0.84 24.07 -1.12
N LEU A 38 -0.56 24.39 -2.39
CA LEU A 38 0.61 23.90 -3.13
C LEU A 38 1.80 24.87 -3.09
N ALA A 39 1.57 26.07 -2.58
CA ALA A 39 2.57 27.14 -2.50
C ALA A 39 3.74 26.76 -1.61
N ASP A 40 4.92 27.25 -1.99
CA ASP A 40 6.05 27.28 -1.08
C ASP A 40 5.88 28.45 -0.10
N GLY A 41 6.04 28.17 1.19
CA GLY A 41 5.86 29.17 2.25
C GLY A 41 4.48 29.85 2.29
N PHE A 42 3.43 29.23 1.74
CA PHE A 42 2.08 29.82 1.57
C PHE A 42 2.05 31.09 0.68
N ILE A 43 3.09 31.31 -0.14
CA ILE A 43 3.14 32.40 -1.11
C ILE A 43 2.47 31.92 -2.40
N LYS A 44 1.22 32.30 -2.60
CA LYS A 44 0.35 31.84 -3.71
C LYS A 44 1.02 31.94 -5.08
N GLU A 45 1.78 33.00 -5.31
CA GLU A 45 2.43 33.36 -6.58
C GLU A 45 3.53 32.38 -6.98
N THR A 46 3.99 31.53 -6.04
CA THR A 46 4.92 30.43 -6.34
C THR A 46 4.28 29.33 -7.17
N VAL A 47 2.94 29.26 -7.23
CA VAL A 47 2.19 28.29 -8.02
C VAL A 47 1.48 28.99 -9.17
N SER A 48 1.84 28.62 -10.39
CA SER A 48 1.28 29.13 -11.63
C SER A 48 0.23 28.18 -12.21
N THR A 49 -0.72 28.73 -12.96
CA THR A 49 -1.66 27.95 -13.79
C THR A 49 -1.08 27.61 -15.16
N ARG A 50 0.09 28.15 -15.50
CA ARG A 50 0.85 27.87 -16.74
C ARG A 50 2.25 27.37 -16.41
N SER A 51 2.74 26.44 -17.23
CA SER A 51 4.11 25.93 -17.10
C SER A 51 5.13 27.05 -17.31
N TYR A 52 6.22 27.02 -16.56
CA TYR A 52 7.36 27.91 -16.77
C TYR A 52 8.21 27.48 -17.99
N PHE A 53 7.93 26.31 -18.56
CA PHE A 53 8.60 25.74 -19.73
C PHE A 53 7.71 25.69 -20.98
N GLU A 54 6.57 26.41 -21.00
CA GLU A 54 5.60 26.41 -22.12
C GLU A 54 6.27 26.69 -23.49
N ALA A 55 7.27 27.58 -23.54
CA ALA A 55 8.00 27.90 -24.77
C ALA A 55 8.98 26.81 -25.24
N ALA A 56 9.33 25.87 -24.36
CA ALA A 56 10.31 24.81 -24.57
C ALA A 56 9.73 23.40 -24.33
N GLU A 57 8.41 23.22 -24.49
CA GLU A 57 7.71 21.96 -24.17
C GLU A 57 8.34 20.71 -24.81
N LYS A 58 8.92 20.86 -26.02
CA LYS A 58 9.58 19.76 -26.75
C LYS A 58 10.84 19.23 -26.05
N GLU A 59 11.49 20.08 -25.27
CA GLU A 59 12.70 19.77 -24.50
C GLU A 59 12.34 19.24 -23.11
N VAL A 60 11.05 19.23 -22.74
CA VAL A 60 10.61 18.78 -21.42
C VAL A 60 10.53 17.26 -21.34
N VAL A 61 11.06 16.71 -20.25
CA VAL A 61 10.83 15.34 -19.80
C VAL A 61 10.00 15.40 -18.53
N GLU A 62 8.78 14.84 -18.55
CA GLU A 62 7.92 14.74 -17.38
C GLU A 62 7.95 13.33 -16.79
N LEU A 63 8.36 13.22 -15.53
CA LEU A 63 8.45 11.97 -14.78
C LEU A 63 7.51 12.04 -13.58
N GLY A 64 6.62 11.06 -13.45
CA GLY A 64 5.63 11.03 -12.37
C GLY A 64 5.33 9.61 -11.90
N PRO A 65 4.52 9.46 -10.84
CA PRO A 65 4.11 8.15 -10.34
C PRO A 65 3.39 7.33 -11.41
N ARG A 66 3.51 6.01 -11.36
CA ARG A 66 2.69 5.14 -12.23
C ARG A 66 1.21 5.35 -11.91
N LEU A 67 0.37 5.40 -12.95
CA LEU A 67 -1.03 5.79 -12.82
C LEU A 67 -1.91 4.75 -12.11
N ASN A 68 -1.45 3.49 -12.00
CA ASN A 68 -2.21 2.36 -11.46
C ASN A 68 -2.35 2.35 -9.92
N PHE A 69 -1.71 3.29 -9.21
CA PHE A 69 -1.90 3.46 -7.77
C PHE A 69 -1.83 4.94 -7.40
N ALA A 70 -2.53 5.35 -6.34
CA ALA A 70 -2.38 6.68 -5.77
C ALA A 70 -1.17 6.72 -4.82
N THR A 71 -0.34 7.75 -4.91
CA THR A 71 0.78 7.93 -3.97
C THR A 71 0.28 8.30 -2.57
N ALA A 72 1.11 8.06 -1.55
CA ALA A 72 0.84 8.56 -0.20
C ALA A 72 0.68 10.10 -0.18
N TRP A 73 1.40 10.81 -1.05
CA TRP A 73 1.24 12.24 -1.24
C TRP A 73 -0.15 12.60 -1.79
N SER A 74 -0.64 11.87 -2.81
CA SER A 74 -1.99 12.06 -3.36
C SER A 74 -3.06 11.86 -2.29
N SER A 75 -3.04 10.74 -1.58
CA SER A 75 -4.04 10.42 -0.55
C SER A 75 -4.10 11.49 0.54
N ASN A 76 -2.94 11.96 1.02
CA ASN A 76 -2.86 13.05 1.99
C ASN A 76 -3.35 14.39 1.41
N MET A 77 -2.97 14.70 0.17
CA MET A 77 -3.36 15.95 -0.47
C MET A 77 -4.86 16.03 -0.75
N VAL A 78 -5.48 14.93 -1.17
CA VAL A 78 -6.95 14.85 -1.33
C VAL A 78 -7.63 15.04 0.03
N SER A 79 -7.13 14.41 1.09
CA SER A 79 -7.63 14.58 2.46
C SER A 79 -7.55 16.05 2.92
N ILE A 80 -6.41 16.72 2.70
CA ILE A 80 -6.23 18.15 2.97
C ILE A 80 -7.23 18.98 2.18
N CYS A 81 -7.32 18.76 0.86
CA CYS A 81 -8.28 19.45 -0.01
C CYS A 81 -9.71 19.32 0.54
N HIS A 82 -10.10 18.11 0.92
CA HIS A 82 -11.43 17.85 1.47
C HIS A 82 -11.65 18.54 2.82
N ALA A 83 -10.65 18.54 3.70
CA ALA A 83 -10.71 19.24 4.98
C ALA A 83 -10.84 20.76 4.81
N THR A 84 -10.29 21.32 3.72
CA THR A 84 -10.38 22.74 3.37
C THR A 84 -11.56 23.10 2.45
N GLY A 85 -12.50 22.19 2.25
CA GLY A 85 -13.73 22.43 1.48
C GLY A 85 -13.63 22.21 -0.04
N LEU A 86 -12.48 21.76 -0.56
CA LEU A 86 -12.29 21.41 -1.98
C LEU A 86 -12.74 19.97 -2.23
N LYS A 87 -14.04 19.71 -2.07
CA LYS A 87 -14.62 18.35 -2.14
C LYS A 87 -14.62 17.72 -3.54
N LYS A 88 -14.51 18.53 -4.59
CA LYS A 88 -14.50 18.05 -5.99
C LYS A 88 -13.23 17.30 -6.36
N ILE A 89 -12.14 17.47 -5.61
CA ILE A 89 -10.85 16.86 -5.94
C ILE A 89 -10.93 15.36 -5.66
N ARG A 90 -10.69 14.55 -6.69
CA ARG A 90 -10.74 13.08 -6.61
C ARG A 90 -9.36 12.48 -6.49
N ARG A 91 -8.38 13.03 -7.23
CA ARG A 91 -7.00 12.59 -7.21
C ARG A 91 -6.07 13.76 -7.51
N MET A 92 -4.90 13.78 -6.87
CA MET A 92 -3.88 14.77 -7.18
C MET A 92 -2.50 14.12 -7.12
N GLU A 93 -1.74 14.17 -8.21
CA GLU A 93 -0.37 13.65 -8.23
C GLU A 93 0.63 14.74 -8.57
N ARG A 94 1.84 14.61 -8.02
CA ARG A 94 2.96 15.50 -8.31
C ARG A 94 3.97 14.80 -9.21
N SER A 95 4.16 15.33 -10.41
CA SER A 95 5.23 14.95 -11.33
C SER A 95 6.34 16.00 -11.33
N ARG A 96 7.49 15.62 -11.89
CA ARG A 96 8.66 16.46 -12.07
C ARG A 96 8.86 16.67 -13.57
N ARG A 97 8.94 17.92 -13.97
CA ARG A 97 9.20 18.33 -15.35
C ARG A 97 10.60 18.90 -15.43
N TYR A 98 11.44 18.31 -16.25
CA TYR A 98 12.83 18.69 -16.45
C TYR A 98 13.01 19.27 -17.85
N LEU A 99 13.72 20.39 -17.96
CA LEU A 99 14.21 20.89 -19.23
C LEU A 99 15.49 20.13 -19.59
N VAL A 100 15.45 19.33 -20.65
CA VAL A 100 16.57 18.48 -21.09
C VAL A 100 17.06 18.98 -22.43
N THR A 101 18.26 19.54 -22.45
CA THR A 101 18.88 20.07 -23.67
C THR A 101 19.28 18.95 -24.63
N ASP A 102 19.34 19.25 -25.93
CA ASP A 102 19.71 18.30 -27.01
C ASP A 102 21.07 17.60 -26.84
N THR A 103 21.95 18.13 -25.99
CA THR A 103 23.27 17.54 -25.72
C THR A 103 23.24 16.32 -24.80
N VAL A 104 22.11 16.06 -24.14
CA VAL A 104 21.92 14.96 -23.20
C VAL A 104 21.12 13.85 -23.88
N ASP A 105 21.58 12.59 -23.78
CA ASP A 105 20.76 11.45 -24.22
C ASP A 105 19.50 11.36 -23.35
N ARG A 106 18.35 11.67 -23.95
CA ARG A 106 17.05 11.66 -23.29
C ARG A 106 16.73 10.31 -22.65
N LYS A 107 17.16 9.19 -23.25
CA LYS A 107 16.89 7.85 -22.70
C LYS A 107 17.70 7.61 -21.42
N GLU A 108 18.98 7.96 -21.44
CA GLU A 108 19.86 7.89 -20.28
C GLU A 108 19.36 8.81 -19.16
N PHE A 109 18.95 10.03 -19.51
CA PHE A 109 18.36 10.98 -18.57
C PHE A 109 17.11 10.40 -17.91
N ILE A 110 16.16 9.87 -18.68
CA ILE A 110 14.94 9.25 -18.12
C ILE A 110 15.34 8.13 -17.16
N ALA A 111 16.17 7.17 -17.59
CA ALA A 111 16.57 6.02 -16.77
C ALA A 111 17.26 6.44 -15.45
N GLY A 112 18.03 7.53 -15.45
CA GLY A 112 18.72 8.03 -14.26
C GLY A 112 17.87 8.91 -13.33
N ASN A 113 16.67 9.36 -13.74
CA ASN A 113 15.89 10.39 -13.02
C ASN A 113 14.49 9.96 -12.57
N HIS A 114 14.15 8.67 -12.70
CA HIS A 114 12.96 8.09 -12.09
C HIS A 114 13.25 6.73 -11.44
N ASP A 115 12.44 6.37 -10.46
CA ASP A 115 12.39 5.00 -9.97
C ASP A 115 11.54 4.15 -10.92
N ARG A 116 12.17 3.21 -11.62
CA ARG A 116 11.48 2.31 -12.58
C ARG A 116 10.33 1.51 -11.96
N MET A 117 10.34 1.27 -10.65
CA MET A 117 9.32 0.47 -9.96
C MET A 117 8.05 1.30 -9.68
N THR A 118 8.21 2.58 -9.36
CA THR A 118 7.12 3.43 -8.86
C THR A 118 6.74 4.58 -9.79
N GLU A 119 7.59 4.92 -10.75
CA GLU A 119 7.44 6.07 -11.63
C GLU A 119 7.52 5.68 -13.11
N CYS A 120 7.04 6.58 -13.97
CA CYS A 120 7.14 6.43 -15.42
C CYS A 120 7.25 7.81 -16.12
N LEU A 121 7.64 7.76 -17.39
CA LEU A 121 7.58 8.91 -18.29
C LEU A 121 6.12 9.23 -18.62
N TYR A 122 5.76 10.51 -18.56
CA TYR A 122 4.55 11.03 -19.19
C TYR A 122 4.93 11.61 -20.56
N PRO A 123 4.49 10.99 -21.66
CA PRO A 123 4.87 11.45 -23.01
C PRO A 123 4.25 12.79 -23.38
N GLU A 124 3.13 13.13 -22.72
CA GLU A 124 2.38 14.37 -22.87
C GLU A 124 1.76 14.75 -21.51
N PRO A 125 1.36 16.02 -21.30
CA PRO A 125 0.62 16.41 -20.11
C PRO A 125 -0.61 15.52 -19.88
N LEU A 126 -0.78 14.99 -18.67
CA LEU A 126 -1.82 14.01 -18.39
C LEU A 126 -3.22 14.54 -18.68
N ALA A 127 -3.97 13.84 -19.53
CA ALA A 127 -5.38 14.13 -19.78
C ALA A 127 -6.33 13.37 -18.85
N THR A 128 -5.87 12.28 -18.22
CA THR A 128 -6.63 11.44 -17.28
C THR A 128 -5.70 10.63 -16.37
N PHE A 129 -6.19 10.19 -15.20
CA PHE A 129 -5.52 9.17 -14.37
C PHE A 129 -5.97 7.74 -14.70
N GLU A 130 -7.00 7.59 -15.54
CA GLU A 130 -7.49 6.27 -15.95
C GLU A 130 -6.41 5.54 -16.75
N THR A 131 -6.11 4.31 -16.34
CA THR A 131 -5.14 3.44 -17.03
C THR A 131 -5.74 2.73 -18.23
N GLY A 132 -7.07 2.82 -18.42
CA GLY A 132 -7.82 2.01 -19.39
C GLY A 132 -7.91 0.52 -19.03
N ILE A 133 -7.38 0.11 -17.86
CA ILE A 133 -7.44 -1.27 -17.39
C ILE A 133 -8.80 -1.49 -16.74
N ALA A 134 -9.61 -2.35 -17.36
CA ALA A 134 -10.81 -2.86 -16.74
C ALA A 134 -10.44 -4.01 -15.79
N PRO A 135 -10.86 -3.96 -14.50
CA PRO A 135 -10.69 -5.09 -13.60
C PRO A 135 -11.34 -6.35 -14.17
N GLU A 136 -10.64 -7.49 -14.09
CA GLU A 136 -11.20 -8.77 -14.48
C GLU A 136 -12.36 -9.14 -13.55
N GLY A 137 -13.45 -9.63 -14.12
CA GLY A 137 -14.59 -10.12 -13.33
C GLY A 137 -14.24 -11.42 -12.61
N ALA A 138 -14.82 -11.63 -11.44
CA ALA A 138 -14.72 -12.92 -10.76
C ALA A 138 -15.32 -14.04 -11.64
N TYR A 139 -14.63 -15.17 -11.74
CA TYR A 139 -15.05 -16.34 -12.50
C TYR A 139 -14.99 -17.61 -11.65
N GLU A 140 -15.69 -18.65 -12.09
CA GLU A 140 -15.62 -19.98 -11.47
C GLU A 140 -14.43 -20.78 -12.01
N VAL A 141 -13.71 -21.43 -11.10
CA VAL A 141 -12.64 -22.37 -11.45
C VAL A 141 -13.27 -23.75 -11.65
N PRO A 142 -13.14 -24.36 -12.83
CA PRO A 142 -13.91 -25.56 -13.21
C PRO A 142 -13.32 -26.85 -12.60
N LEU A 143 -13.32 -26.95 -11.27
CA LEU A 143 -12.82 -28.13 -10.56
C LEU A 143 -13.72 -29.35 -10.78
N MET A 144 -15.04 -29.19 -10.85
CA MET A 144 -15.96 -30.31 -11.08
C MET A 144 -15.74 -30.96 -12.44
N GLU A 145 -15.41 -30.16 -13.45
CA GLU A 145 -15.24 -30.58 -14.83
C GLU A 145 -13.81 -31.05 -15.12
N LYS A 146 -12.80 -30.35 -14.58
CA LYS A 146 -11.38 -30.59 -14.90
C LYS A 146 -10.59 -31.27 -13.78
N GLY A 147 -11.20 -31.53 -12.64
CA GLY A 147 -10.50 -32.07 -11.48
C GLY A 147 -9.58 -31.05 -10.80
N ALA A 148 -8.75 -31.53 -9.87
CA ALA A 148 -7.76 -30.71 -9.15
C ALA A 148 -6.72 -30.03 -10.07
N ALA A 149 -6.52 -30.57 -11.28
CA ALA A 149 -5.58 -30.04 -12.27
C ALA A 149 -5.98 -28.64 -12.77
N ALA A 150 -7.27 -28.26 -12.71
CA ALA A 150 -7.71 -26.91 -13.10
C ALA A 150 -7.01 -25.79 -12.31
N LEU A 151 -6.54 -26.07 -11.09
CA LEU A 151 -5.80 -25.09 -10.29
C LEU A 151 -4.44 -24.76 -10.93
N GLN A 152 -3.78 -25.71 -11.61
CA GLN A 152 -2.48 -25.49 -12.23
C GLN A 152 -2.52 -24.50 -13.41
N GLU A 153 -3.71 -24.29 -13.99
CA GLU A 153 -3.91 -23.33 -15.08
C GLU A 153 -3.96 -21.88 -14.58
N ILE A 154 -4.07 -21.66 -13.26
CA ILE A 154 -4.20 -20.33 -12.65
C ILE A 154 -2.80 -19.72 -12.44
N PRO A 155 -2.50 -18.54 -13.03
CA PRO A 155 -1.21 -17.89 -12.82
C PRO A 155 -1.09 -17.34 -11.39
N GLY A 156 0.10 -17.42 -10.81
CA GLY A 156 0.42 -16.78 -9.54
C GLY A 156 -0.06 -17.52 -8.28
N ILE A 157 -0.58 -18.74 -8.42
CA ILE A 157 -0.79 -19.62 -7.27
C ILE A 157 0.43 -20.50 -7.02
N SER A 158 0.65 -20.84 -5.76
CA SER A 158 1.80 -21.63 -5.30
C SER A 158 1.35 -22.85 -4.49
N MET A 159 0.29 -23.51 -4.97
CA MET A 159 -0.30 -24.70 -4.35
C MET A 159 0.40 -25.98 -4.82
N ASP A 160 0.81 -26.82 -3.87
CA ASP A 160 1.37 -28.13 -4.19
C ASP A 160 0.29 -29.17 -4.53
N GLU A 161 0.67 -30.43 -4.75
CA GLU A 161 -0.30 -31.49 -5.05
C GLU A 161 -1.27 -31.75 -3.89
N TRP A 162 -0.78 -31.68 -2.65
CA TRP A 162 -1.60 -31.91 -1.47
C TRP A 162 -2.66 -30.82 -1.33
N ASP A 163 -2.26 -29.56 -1.46
CA ASP A 163 -3.16 -28.39 -1.43
C ASP A 163 -4.28 -28.53 -2.47
N ARG A 164 -3.90 -28.82 -3.72
CA ARG A 164 -4.87 -28.94 -4.82
C ARG A 164 -5.88 -30.06 -4.57
N ASN A 165 -5.43 -31.21 -4.09
CA ASN A 165 -6.31 -32.33 -3.78
C ASN A 165 -7.20 -32.03 -2.56
N PHE A 166 -6.68 -31.33 -1.55
CA PHE A 166 -7.45 -30.89 -0.40
C PHE A 166 -8.59 -29.95 -0.79
N TYR A 167 -8.32 -28.95 -1.64
CA TYR A 167 -9.37 -28.03 -2.11
C TYR A 167 -10.35 -28.69 -3.07
N TYR A 168 -9.89 -29.60 -3.92
CA TYR A 168 -10.79 -30.41 -4.74
C TYR A 168 -11.78 -31.20 -3.87
N ASP A 169 -11.27 -31.88 -2.84
CA ASP A 169 -12.14 -32.59 -1.90
C ASP A 169 -13.13 -31.65 -1.19
N TYR A 170 -12.67 -30.49 -0.74
CA TYR A 170 -13.51 -29.50 -0.10
C TYR A 170 -14.64 -29.00 -1.04
N PHE A 171 -14.30 -28.40 -2.17
CA PHE A 171 -15.28 -27.77 -3.05
C PHE A 171 -16.12 -28.79 -3.82
N VAL A 172 -15.48 -29.80 -4.42
CA VAL A 172 -16.13 -30.75 -5.31
C VAL A 172 -16.73 -31.91 -4.54
N ASN A 173 -16.00 -32.57 -3.64
CA ASN A 173 -16.53 -33.76 -2.97
C ASN A 173 -17.50 -33.41 -1.85
N LYS A 174 -17.21 -32.41 -1.01
CA LYS A 174 -18.05 -32.05 0.13
C LYS A 174 -19.13 -31.03 -0.23
N HIS A 175 -18.76 -29.97 -0.94
CA HIS A 175 -19.68 -28.86 -1.22
C HIS A 175 -20.38 -28.92 -2.59
N LYS A 176 -20.01 -29.87 -3.45
CA LYS A 176 -20.66 -30.14 -4.75
C LYS A 176 -20.77 -28.88 -5.65
N ARG A 177 -19.73 -28.03 -5.65
CA ARG A 177 -19.67 -26.84 -6.51
C ARG A 177 -18.26 -26.50 -6.96
N ASN A 178 -18.16 -25.67 -8.00
CA ASN A 178 -16.93 -24.97 -8.33
C ASN A 178 -16.66 -23.83 -7.31
N PRO A 179 -15.38 -23.59 -6.96
CA PRO A 179 -14.98 -22.38 -6.28
C PRO A 179 -14.88 -21.20 -7.24
N THR A 180 -15.03 -20.00 -6.72
CA THR A 180 -14.66 -18.78 -7.46
C THR A 180 -13.15 -18.57 -7.41
N ILE A 181 -12.60 -17.84 -8.37
CA ILE A 181 -11.19 -17.43 -8.36
C ILE A 181 -10.82 -16.65 -7.08
N VAL A 182 -11.76 -15.87 -6.53
CA VAL A 182 -11.56 -15.11 -5.30
C VAL A 182 -11.33 -16.05 -4.10
N GLU A 183 -12.13 -17.11 -3.98
CA GLU A 183 -11.97 -18.13 -2.93
C GLU A 183 -10.63 -18.86 -3.05
N ILE A 184 -10.22 -19.20 -4.28
CA ILE A 184 -8.92 -19.87 -4.51
C ILE A 184 -7.74 -18.96 -4.15
N MET A 185 -7.79 -17.68 -4.54
CA MET A 185 -6.72 -16.72 -4.23
C MET A 185 -6.62 -16.42 -2.73
N ASP A 186 -7.75 -16.36 -2.02
CA ASP A 186 -7.77 -16.23 -0.56
C ASP A 186 -7.09 -17.43 0.12
N LEU A 187 -7.48 -18.65 -0.27
CA LEU A 187 -6.91 -19.89 0.26
C LEU A 187 -5.42 -20.04 -0.07
N ASN A 188 -5.00 -19.63 -1.27
CA ASN A 188 -3.58 -19.60 -1.67
C ASN A 188 -2.74 -18.72 -0.71
N ASN A 189 -3.23 -17.54 -0.37
CA ASN A 189 -2.53 -16.63 0.54
C ASN A 189 -2.56 -17.13 1.99
N ALA A 190 -3.70 -17.65 2.44
CA ALA A 190 -3.89 -18.14 3.81
C ALA A 190 -3.04 -19.39 4.12
N ASN A 191 -2.84 -20.27 3.14
CA ASN A 191 -2.02 -21.48 3.30
C ASN A 191 -0.58 -21.33 2.80
N SER A 192 -0.14 -20.11 2.45
CA SER A 192 1.27 -19.84 2.21
C SER A 192 2.13 -20.11 3.45
N GLU A 193 3.40 -20.46 3.25
CA GLU A 193 4.33 -20.70 4.37
C GLU A 193 4.45 -19.49 5.30
N HIS A 194 4.43 -18.28 4.73
CA HIS A 194 4.48 -17.03 5.49
C HIS A 194 3.30 -16.87 6.45
N SER A 195 2.10 -17.27 6.03
CA SER A 195 0.87 -17.16 6.84
C SER A 195 0.69 -18.31 7.82
N ARG A 196 1.07 -19.53 7.42
CA ARG A 196 0.77 -20.75 8.18
C ARG A 196 1.90 -21.18 9.10
N HIS A 197 3.12 -20.73 8.84
CA HIS A 197 4.34 -21.14 9.53
C HIS A 197 4.50 -22.67 9.53
N GLY A 198 4.30 -23.29 8.36
CA GLY A 198 4.31 -24.73 8.18
C GLY A 198 5.64 -25.36 8.56
N PHE A 199 6.77 -24.70 8.25
CA PHE A 199 8.10 -25.14 8.67
C PHE A 199 8.24 -25.15 10.20
N PHE A 200 7.80 -24.10 10.88
CA PHE A 200 7.91 -23.97 12.35
C PHE A 200 7.01 -24.95 13.13
N ARG A 201 5.92 -25.39 12.50
CA ARG A 201 4.95 -26.33 13.07
C ARG A 201 5.08 -27.75 12.52
N GLY A 202 6.00 -27.94 11.59
CA GLY A 202 6.22 -29.21 10.91
C GLY A 202 6.98 -30.19 11.79
N ARG A 203 6.89 -31.47 11.44
CA ARG A 203 7.74 -32.51 12.04
C ARG A 203 9.14 -32.41 11.46
N HIS A 204 10.15 -32.51 12.32
CA HIS A 204 11.55 -32.47 11.91
C HIS A 204 12.18 -33.86 12.06
N VAL A 205 12.92 -34.28 11.04
CA VAL A 205 13.71 -35.52 11.06
C VAL A 205 15.17 -35.15 10.82
N ILE A 206 16.02 -35.32 11.83
CA ILE A 206 17.45 -35.00 11.79
C ILE A 206 18.23 -36.31 11.86
N ASP A 207 19.11 -36.55 10.88
CA ASP A 207 19.92 -37.77 10.77
C ASP A 207 19.10 -39.08 10.88
N GLY A 208 17.90 -39.07 10.30
CA GLY A 208 16.98 -40.21 10.29
C GLY A 208 16.19 -40.42 11.58
N ARG A 209 16.23 -39.49 12.53
CA ARG A 209 15.46 -39.53 13.78
C ARG A 209 14.45 -38.38 13.83
N GLU A 210 13.19 -38.71 14.09
CA GLU A 210 12.14 -37.71 14.31
C GLU A 210 12.35 -37.03 15.67
N GLU A 211 12.37 -35.70 15.67
CA GLU A 211 12.47 -34.89 16.88
C GLU A 211 11.14 -34.88 17.65
N PRO A 212 11.16 -34.91 18.99
CA PRO A 212 9.94 -35.01 19.81
C PRO A 212 9.10 -33.73 19.82
N GLU A 213 9.70 -32.59 19.47
CA GLU A 213 9.08 -31.26 19.51
C GLU A 213 9.28 -30.52 18.19
N THR A 214 8.28 -29.74 17.80
CA THR A 214 8.38 -28.76 16.71
C THR A 214 9.13 -27.50 17.17
N LEU A 215 9.63 -26.69 16.23
CA LEU A 215 10.28 -25.42 16.58
C LEU A 215 9.35 -24.48 17.35
N MET A 216 8.05 -24.46 17.02
CA MET A 216 7.05 -23.67 17.74
C MET A 216 6.84 -24.16 19.18
N GLU A 217 6.88 -25.47 19.42
CA GLU A 217 6.79 -26.04 20.77
C GLU A 217 8.02 -25.68 21.61
N ILE A 218 9.22 -25.79 21.03
CA ILE A 218 10.46 -25.34 21.68
C ILE A 218 10.34 -23.87 22.11
N VAL A 219 9.83 -22.99 21.25
CA VAL A 219 9.63 -21.57 21.58
C VAL A 219 8.58 -21.40 22.69
N ARG A 220 7.47 -22.14 22.66
CA ARG A 220 6.42 -22.10 23.69
C ARG A 220 6.88 -22.63 25.05
N SER A 221 7.78 -23.62 25.07
CA SER A 221 8.32 -24.21 26.30
C SER A 221 8.96 -23.15 27.22
N THR A 222 9.51 -22.07 26.65
CA THR A 222 10.10 -20.96 27.41
C THR A 222 9.06 -20.23 28.28
N LEU A 223 7.83 -20.12 27.79
CA LEU A 223 6.71 -19.53 28.53
C LEU A 223 6.21 -20.48 29.63
N GLU A 224 6.13 -21.78 29.32
CA GLU A 224 5.73 -22.80 30.30
C GLU A 224 6.73 -22.90 31.45
N ALA A 225 8.02 -22.82 31.14
CA ALA A 225 9.09 -22.77 32.13
C ALA A 225 9.05 -21.50 32.99
N ASN A 226 8.62 -20.35 32.44
CA ASN A 226 8.53 -19.10 33.19
C ASN A 226 7.44 -18.15 32.67
N ALA A 227 6.22 -18.29 33.21
CA ALA A 227 5.08 -17.45 32.85
C ALA A 227 4.92 -16.18 33.69
N THR A 228 5.82 -15.89 34.65
CA THR A 228 5.50 -15.08 35.84
C THR A 228 5.03 -13.64 35.56
N ASN A 229 5.51 -13.02 34.48
CA ASN A 229 5.14 -11.66 34.09
C ASN A 229 4.44 -11.55 32.73
N SER A 230 4.18 -12.66 32.04
CA SER A 230 3.46 -12.66 30.76
C SER A 230 1.97 -12.38 30.97
N ILE A 231 1.39 -11.53 30.12
CA ILE A 231 -0.06 -11.24 30.10
C ILE A 231 -0.67 -11.79 28.82
N ILE A 232 0.00 -11.57 27.69
CA ILE A 232 -0.41 -12.06 26.37
C ILE A 232 0.81 -12.68 25.69
N ALA A 233 0.67 -13.92 25.23
CA ALA A 233 1.66 -14.61 24.40
C ALA A 233 0.94 -15.61 23.48
N PHE A 234 1.35 -15.69 22.21
CA PHE A 234 0.85 -16.62 21.19
C PHE A 234 -0.67 -16.60 20.92
N LYS A 235 -1.36 -15.51 21.30
CA LYS A 235 -2.82 -15.35 21.15
C LYS A 235 -3.22 -14.01 20.52
N ASP A 236 -2.23 -13.24 20.07
CA ASP A 236 -2.38 -11.93 19.44
C ASP A 236 -1.18 -11.68 18.52
N ASN A 237 -1.22 -10.63 17.72
CA ASN A 237 -0.12 -10.17 16.86
C ASN A 237 1.01 -9.49 17.65
N SER A 238 0.89 -9.44 18.97
CA SER A 238 1.91 -8.93 19.87
C SER A 238 1.97 -9.77 21.14
N SER A 239 3.09 -9.65 21.86
CA SER A 239 3.24 -10.17 23.21
C SER A 239 3.14 -9.01 24.21
N GLY A 240 2.72 -9.29 25.44
CA GLY A 240 2.59 -8.28 26.48
C GLY A 240 3.06 -8.81 27.83
N ILE A 241 3.84 -8.00 28.56
CA ILE A 241 4.23 -8.27 29.94
C ILE A 241 3.58 -7.30 30.91
N ARG A 242 3.46 -7.73 32.16
CA ARG A 242 2.95 -6.92 33.26
C ARG A 242 3.86 -5.73 33.50
N GLY A 243 3.34 -4.55 33.17
CA GLY A 243 3.92 -3.28 33.59
C GLY A 243 3.43 -2.83 34.96
N ARG A 244 3.20 -1.54 35.14
CA ARG A 244 2.95 -0.93 36.45
C ARG A 244 1.93 0.20 36.37
N ASP A 245 1.36 0.56 37.51
CA ASP A 245 0.56 1.77 37.62
C ASP A 245 1.43 3.00 37.39
N ILE A 246 1.03 3.84 36.45
CA ILE A 246 1.65 5.13 36.20
C ILE A 246 0.61 6.23 36.29
N PHE A 247 1.05 7.44 36.60
CA PHE A 247 0.26 8.63 36.33
C PHE A 247 0.51 9.06 34.88
N THR A 248 -0.56 9.22 34.12
CA THR A 248 -0.56 9.74 32.75
C THR A 248 -1.63 10.82 32.59
N VAL A 249 -1.70 11.46 31.43
CA VAL A 249 -2.75 12.40 31.06
C VAL A 249 -3.57 11.83 29.90
N LEU A 250 -4.89 11.82 30.05
CA LEU A 250 -5.83 11.33 29.04
C LEU A 250 -6.92 12.37 28.80
N PRO A 251 -7.49 12.46 27.58
CA PRO A 251 -8.67 13.28 27.36
C PRO A 251 -9.84 12.71 28.16
N ASP A 252 -10.64 13.58 28.77
CA ASP A 252 -11.81 13.12 29.56
C ASP A 252 -12.85 12.43 28.69
N ASN A 253 -13.04 12.89 27.46
CA ASN A 253 -13.96 12.31 26.49
C ASN A 253 -13.24 12.07 25.15
N PRO A 254 -12.58 10.90 24.97
CA PRO A 254 -11.94 10.55 23.70
C PRO A 254 -12.91 10.69 22.51
N GLY A 255 -12.42 11.27 21.41
CA GLY A 255 -13.24 11.53 20.22
C GLY A 255 -14.00 12.87 20.22
N SER A 256 -13.89 13.68 21.28
CA SER A 256 -14.47 15.03 21.34
C SER A 256 -13.51 16.03 22.02
N PRO A 257 -13.63 17.34 21.73
CA PRO A 257 -12.87 18.35 22.45
C PRO A 257 -13.16 18.27 23.96
N SER A 258 -12.12 17.94 24.74
CA SER A 258 -12.23 17.80 26.18
C SER A 258 -10.89 18.15 26.85
N PRO A 259 -10.91 18.59 28.12
CA PRO A 259 -9.68 18.79 28.87
C PRO A 259 -8.95 17.47 29.07
N PHE A 260 -7.62 17.55 29.19
CA PHE A 260 -6.81 16.43 29.63
C PHE A 260 -6.82 16.37 31.15
N SER A 261 -7.06 15.18 31.71
CA SER A 261 -7.02 14.94 33.15
C SER A 261 -5.92 13.96 33.51
N LYS A 262 -5.31 14.17 34.69
CA LYS A 262 -4.32 13.25 35.25
C LYS A 262 -5.05 12.00 35.76
N ARG A 263 -4.63 10.81 35.30
CA ARG A 263 -5.18 9.52 35.73
C ARG A 263 -4.07 8.55 36.13
N LYS A 264 -4.35 7.72 37.14
CA LYS A 264 -3.47 6.60 37.53
C LYS A 264 -4.04 5.32 36.92
N LEU A 265 -3.28 4.67 36.06
CA LEU A 265 -3.73 3.48 35.32
C LEU A 265 -2.61 2.45 35.19
N PRO A 266 -2.95 1.15 35.15
CA PRO A 266 -1.98 0.10 34.84
C PRO A 266 -1.58 0.20 33.36
N TYR A 267 -0.29 0.45 33.11
CA TYR A 267 0.27 0.43 31.77
C TYR A 267 1.13 -0.82 31.62
N HIS A 268 0.68 -1.76 30.79
CA HIS A 268 1.44 -2.94 30.39
C HIS A 268 2.38 -2.60 29.22
N VAL A 269 3.40 -3.44 29.01
CA VAL A 269 4.37 -3.23 27.94
C VAL A 269 4.16 -4.30 26.88
N ILE A 270 3.95 -3.87 25.64
CA ILE A 270 3.81 -4.75 24.48
C ILE A 270 5.10 -4.77 23.66
N PHE A 271 5.38 -5.89 23.02
CA PHE A 271 6.53 -6.06 22.13
C PHE A 271 6.12 -6.86 20.91
N THR A 272 6.51 -6.36 19.74
CA THR A 272 6.45 -7.07 18.47
C THR A 272 7.71 -6.78 17.68
N ALA A 273 8.11 -7.73 16.86
CA ALA A 273 9.21 -7.58 15.92
C ALA A 273 8.79 -8.28 14.62
N GLU A 274 8.87 -7.54 13.52
CA GLU A 274 8.55 -8.03 12.19
C GLU A 274 9.73 -7.76 11.26
N THR A 275 9.77 -8.50 10.15
CA THR A 275 10.78 -8.35 9.11
C THR A 275 10.09 -8.15 7.77
N HIS A 276 10.66 -7.32 6.89
CA HIS A 276 10.11 -7.06 5.56
C HIS A 276 11.13 -7.37 4.46
N ASN A 277 11.80 -8.52 4.58
CA ASN A 277 13.03 -8.84 3.86
C ASN A 277 12.88 -8.91 2.33
N PHE A 278 11.84 -9.60 1.84
CA PHE A 278 11.63 -9.78 0.40
C PHE A 278 11.25 -8.49 -0.35
N PRO A 279 10.32 -7.65 0.15
CA PRO A 279 9.95 -6.40 -0.52
C PRO A 279 10.91 -5.21 -0.30
N THR A 280 11.87 -5.30 0.64
CA THR A 280 12.91 -4.27 0.86
C THR A 280 14.00 -4.38 -0.20
#